data_AF-A0A7V0XGA9-F1
#
_entry.id   AF-A0A7V0XGA9-F1
#
_cell.length_a   1.000
_cell.length_b   1.000
_cell.length_c   1.000
_cell.angle_alpha   90.00
_cell.angle_beta   90.00
_cell.angle_gamma   90.00
#
_symmetry.space_group_name_H-M   'P 1'
#
loop_
_entity.id
_entity.type
_entity.pdbx_description
1 polymer ?
#
loop_
_entity_poly.entity_id
_entity_poly.type
_entity_poly.pdbx_seq_one_letter_code
_entity_poly.pdbx_strand_id
1 'polypeptide(L)'
;MKRLMWILPVVALLLVGTGCDELIDDLTTPNVTQVAINEGAQLRLNWAPVKGAQGYKIDVDGTEYTTTETTYDVDGPAKMITVLAYSGASESNKWSLNLTPVMTQTLEVWGISEPSPDNPSSFGFNTDGTITTYSINAANYPAMDYYMEDTQLPGMNIVNPGDRGWNAKGNAAKAAGTTDFDAATIADAPGGYTTQQQLAVGGVYFLWLDRTNNNWDVTDNFAKAKVVSIQGTKVTMQVAYQKVGGLRWLKTN
;
A
#
# COMPACT_ATOMS: atom_id res chain seq x y z
N MET A 1 -87.72 41.13 4.64
CA MET A 1 -87.07 39.87 4.21
C MET A 1 -85.67 40.20 3.71
N LYS A 2 -84.75 39.25 3.90
CA LYS A 2 -83.30 39.42 4.04
C LYS A 2 -82.56 39.89 2.78
N ARG A 3 -81.55 40.74 3.01
CA ARG A 3 -80.36 41.00 2.18
C ARG A 3 -79.55 39.70 1.98
N LEU A 4 -78.83 39.54 0.86
CA LEU A 4 -77.38 39.22 0.89
C LEU A 4 -76.71 39.30 -0.51
N MET A 5 -75.72 40.18 -0.62
CA MET A 5 -74.68 40.28 -1.67
C MET A 5 -73.62 39.19 -1.45
N TRP A 6 -73.06 38.61 -2.52
CA TRP A 6 -71.80 37.85 -2.55
C TRP A 6 -71.09 38.22 -3.86
N ILE A 7 -70.04 39.06 -3.88
CA ILE A 7 -68.61 38.84 -3.54
C ILE A 7 -67.95 37.74 -4.40
N LEU A 8 -67.15 38.18 -5.39
CA LEU A 8 -66.22 37.36 -6.17
C LEU A 8 -65.09 36.81 -5.27
N PRO A 9 -64.62 35.57 -5.47
CA PRO A 9 -63.36 35.12 -4.88
C PRO A 9 -62.19 35.51 -5.79
N VAL A 10 -61.28 36.31 -5.24
CA VAL A 10 -59.91 36.51 -5.73
C VAL A 10 -59.14 35.21 -5.48
N VAL A 11 -58.69 34.57 -6.55
CA VAL A 11 -57.76 33.43 -6.47
C VAL A 11 -56.39 33.97 -6.10
N ALA A 12 -55.99 33.78 -4.84
CA ALA A 12 -54.63 33.98 -4.39
C ALA A 12 -53.80 32.79 -4.89
N LEU A 13 -52.97 33.03 -5.91
CA LEU A 13 -51.97 32.08 -6.38
C LEU A 13 -50.87 32.00 -5.32
N LEU A 14 -50.86 30.92 -4.51
CA LEU A 14 -49.70 30.57 -3.69
C LEU A 14 -48.57 30.14 -4.64
N LEU A 15 -47.64 31.05 -4.93
CA LEU A 15 -46.31 30.66 -5.38
C LEU A 15 -45.63 29.98 -4.19
N VAL A 16 -45.69 28.64 -4.15
CA VAL A 16 -44.68 27.87 -3.41
C VAL A 16 -43.37 28.19 -4.10
N GLY A 17 -42.56 29.04 -3.45
CA GLY A 17 -41.18 29.22 -3.85
C GLY A 17 -40.52 27.86 -3.76
N THR A 18 -40.41 27.19 -4.91
CA THR A 18 -39.29 26.28 -5.12
C THR A 18 -38.08 27.19 -4.95
N GLY A 19 -37.51 27.20 -3.75
CA GLY A 19 -36.13 27.62 -3.61
C GLY A 19 -35.39 26.84 -4.66
N CYS A 20 -34.93 27.53 -5.71
CA CYS A 20 -33.71 27.11 -6.35
C CYS A 20 -32.71 27.12 -5.19
N ASP A 21 -32.49 25.95 -4.59
CA ASP A 21 -31.19 25.65 -4.05
C ASP A 21 -30.23 26.12 -5.14
N GLU A 22 -29.33 27.05 -4.81
CA GLU A 22 -28.18 27.28 -5.67
C GLU A 22 -27.61 25.89 -5.92
N LEU A 23 -27.81 25.38 -7.13
CA LEU A 23 -27.08 24.23 -7.61
C LEU A 23 -25.63 24.67 -7.47
N ILE A 24 -24.97 24.18 -6.42
CA ILE A 24 -23.53 24.26 -6.33
C ILE A 24 -23.06 23.31 -7.41
N ASP A 25 -22.97 23.85 -8.63
CA ASP A 25 -23.01 23.07 -9.86
C ASP A 25 -21.67 22.44 -10.22
N ASP A 26 -20.72 22.41 -9.29
CA ASP A 26 -19.57 21.51 -9.41
C ASP A 26 -18.88 21.32 -8.06
N LEU A 27 -19.09 20.15 -7.45
CA LEU A 27 -18.23 19.72 -6.35
C LEU A 27 -16.86 19.38 -6.91
N THR A 28 -15.82 20.04 -6.42
CA THR A 28 -14.45 19.74 -6.83
C THR A 28 -13.98 18.40 -6.25
N THR A 29 -13.19 17.64 -7.00
CA THR A 29 -12.51 16.43 -6.50
C THR A 29 -11.73 16.73 -5.21
N PRO A 30 -11.92 15.94 -4.13
CA PRO A 30 -11.09 16.06 -2.94
C PRO A 30 -9.60 15.90 -3.26
N ASN A 31 -8.77 16.84 -2.81
CA ASN A 31 -7.32 16.71 -2.87
C ASN A 31 -6.84 15.94 -1.63
N VAL A 32 -6.77 14.61 -1.75
CA VAL A 32 -6.44 13.72 -0.64
C VAL A 32 -4.93 13.53 -0.52
N THR A 33 -4.43 13.63 0.70
CA THR A 33 -3.11 13.18 1.13
C THR A 33 -3.25 11.99 2.07
N GLN A 34 -2.20 11.18 2.18
CA GLN A 34 -2.24 9.92 2.89
C GLN A 34 -0.95 9.70 3.68
N VAL A 35 -1.08 9.08 4.85
CA VAL A 35 0.06 8.71 5.69
C VAL A 35 -0.21 7.38 6.38
N ALA A 36 0.78 6.50 6.37
CA ALA A 36 0.75 5.26 7.13
C ALA A 36 0.74 5.58 8.63
N ILE A 37 -0.19 4.98 9.37
CA ILE A 37 -0.33 5.13 10.82
C ILE A 37 -0.38 3.75 11.48
N ASN A 38 -0.35 3.71 12.82
CA ASN A 38 -0.35 2.47 13.60
C ASN A 38 0.74 1.49 13.11
N GLU A 39 1.97 2.01 13.03
CA GLU A 39 3.15 1.30 12.52
C GLU A 39 2.93 0.70 11.12
N GLY A 40 2.11 1.33 10.28
CA GLY A 40 1.81 0.85 8.93
C GLY A 40 0.66 -0.14 8.82
N ALA A 41 -0.06 -0.43 9.91
CA ALA A 41 -1.25 -1.28 9.86
C ALA A 41 -2.45 -0.59 9.20
N GLN A 42 -2.47 0.74 9.24
CA GLN A 42 -3.59 1.57 8.83
C GLN A 42 -3.10 2.70 7.93
N LEU A 43 -4.02 3.27 7.14
CA LEU A 43 -3.75 4.41 6.29
C LEU A 43 -4.71 5.54 6.63
N ARG A 44 -4.18 6.67 7.08
CA ARG A 44 -4.96 7.88 7.29
C ARG A 44 -5.03 8.68 6.01
N LEU A 45 -6.25 8.99 5.58
CA LEU A 45 -6.55 9.91 4.49
C LEU A 45 -6.92 11.28 5.07
N ASN A 46 -6.44 12.35 4.46
CA ASN A 46 -6.79 13.73 4.82
C ASN A 46 -7.05 14.55 3.58
N TRP A 47 -8.08 15.39 3.60
CA TRP A 47 -8.35 16.34 2.52
C TRP A 47 -8.80 17.68 3.08
N ALA A 48 -8.78 18.71 2.24
CA ALA A 48 -9.39 20.00 2.59
C ALA A 48 -10.92 19.94 2.39
N PRO A 49 -11.71 20.71 3.16
CA PRO A 49 -13.14 20.80 2.93
C PRO A 49 -13.46 21.21 1.49
N VAL A 50 -14.34 20.47 0.81
CA VAL A 50 -14.86 20.82 -0.52
C VAL A 50 -16.03 21.77 -0.36
N LYS A 51 -15.97 22.95 -0.98
CA LYS A 51 -17.03 23.96 -0.90
C LYS A 51 -18.36 23.38 -1.41
N GLY A 52 -19.40 23.46 -0.59
CA GLY A 52 -20.74 22.99 -0.92
C GLY A 52 -20.99 21.50 -0.74
N ALA A 53 -19.97 20.74 -0.32
CA ALA A 53 -20.14 19.35 0.07
C ALA A 53 -20.89 19.25 1.40
N GLN A 54 -21.85 18.33 1.47
CA GLN A 54 -22.51 17.92 2.71
C GLN A 54 -21.76 16.79 3.41
N GLY A 55 -20.92 16.05 2.67
CA GLY A 55 -20.07 15.01 3.19
C GLY A 55 -19.20 14.38 2.11
N TYR A 56 -18.58 13.26 2.46
CA TYR A 56 -17.67 12.50 1.61
C TYR A 56 -18.05 11.03 1.61
N LYS A 57 -17.86 10.40 0.46
CA LYS A 57 -17.91 8.94 0.30
C LYS A 57 -16.51 8.41 0.11
N ILE A 58 -16.17 7.38 0.86
CA ILE A 58 -14.92 6.64 0.78
C ILE A 58 -15.27 5.23 0.34
N ASP A 59 -14.75 4.80 -0.80
CA ASP A 59 -14.85 3.41 -1.24
C ASP A 59 -13.52 2.71 -0.95
N VAL A 60 -13.56 1.61 -0.21
CA VAL A 60 -12.40 0.76 0.07
C VAL A 60 -12.68 -0.62 -0.51
N ASP A 61 -11.99 -0.97 -1.59
CA ASP A 61 -12.19 -2.22 -2.34
C ASP A 61 -13.68 -2.52 -2.65
N GLY A 62 -14.47 -1.50 -3.03
CA GLY A 62 -15.89 -1.65 -3.34
C GLY A 62 -16.85 -1.55 -2.14
N THR A 63 -16.32 -1.34 -0.93
CA THR A 63 -17.13 -1.07 0.27
C THR A 63 -17.21 0.43 0.51
N GLU A 64 -18.41 1.00 0.44
CA GLU A 64 -18.64 2.43 0.63
C GLU A 64 -18.86 2.79 2.11
N TYR A 65 -18.25 3.90 2.52
CA TYR A 65 -18.40 4.55 3.81
C TYR A 65 -18.70 6.03 3.60
N THR A 66 -19.46 6.64 4.52
CA THR A 66 -19.76 8.08 4.48
C THR A 66 -19.27 8.78 5.73
N THR A 67 -18.75 10.00 5.58
CA THR A 67 -18.36 10.86 6.71
C THR A 67 -18.58 12.33 6.38
N THR A 68 -18.79 13.16 7.40
CA THR A 68 -18.77 14.63 7.29
C THR A 68 -17.39 15.21 7.61
N GLU A 69 -16.52 14.41 8.22
CA GLU A 69 -15.15 14.79 8.55
C GLU A 69 -14.27 14.87 7.30
N THR A 70 -13.16 15.59 7.40
CA THR A 70 -12.17 15.69 6.31
C THR A 70 -10.97 14.76 6.51
N THR A 71 -11.20 13.68 7.26
CA THR A 71 -10.23 12.63 7.54
C THR A 71 -10.95 11.29 7.62
N TYR A 72 -10.24 10.22 7.25
CA TYR A 72 -10.73 8.86 7.36
C TYR A 72 -9.55 7.89 7.54
N ASP A 73 -9.62 7.04 8.56
CA ASP A 73 -8.65 5.99 8.81
C ASP A 73 -9.15 4.70 8.17
N VAL A 74 -8.43 4.22 7.16
CA VAL A 74 -8.71 2.95 6.52
C VAL A 74 -8.12 1.83 7.35
N ASP A 75 -8.98 0.91 7.80
CA ASP A 75 -8.59 -0.23 8.63
C ASP A 75 -8.28 -1.47 7.77
N GLY A 76 -7.04 -1.92 7.86
CA GLY A 76 -6.55 -3.14 7.23
C GLY A 76 -6.28 -3.07 5.72
N PRO A 77 -5.69 -4.13 5.13
CA PRO A 77 -5.19 -4.10 3.76
C PRO A 77 -6.26 -3.89 2.69
N ALA A 78 -6.08 -2.83 1.90
CA ALA A 78 -6.88 -2.54 0.71
C ALA A 78 -6.00 -2.42 -0.54
N LYS A 79 -6.59 -2.62 -1.71
CA LYS A 79 -5.93 -2.44 -3.02
C LYS A 79 -6.31 -1.13 -3.68
N MET A 80 -7.58 -0.75 -3.59
CA MET A 80 -8.11 0.46 -4.20
C MET A 80 -8.89 1.25 -3.16
N ILE A 81 -8.59 2.54 -3.09
CA ILE A 81 -9.38 3.48 -2.30
C ILE A 81 -9.80 4.63 -3.21
N THR A 82 -11.06 5.05 -3.10
CA THR A 82 -11.51 6.29 -3.74
C THR A 82 -12.19 7.20 -2.73
N VAL A 83 -12.09 8.51 -2.96
CA VAL A 83 -12.77 9.53 -2.15
C VAL A 83 -13.46 10.51 -3.09
N LEU A 84 -14.72 10.82 -2.82
CA LEU A 84 -15.47 11.86 -3.51
C LEU A 84 -16.28 12.69 -2.51
N ALA A 85 -16.55 13.95 -2.87
CA ALA A 85 -17.46 14.81 -2.13
C ALA A 85 -18.88 14.65 -2.67
N TYR A 86 -19.90 14.74 -1.80
CA TYR A 86 -21.30 14.71 -2.22
C TYR A 86 -22.12 15.84 -1.59
N SER A 87 -23.20 16.22 -2.26
CA SER A 87 -24.20 17.17 -1.77
C SER A 87 -25.56 16.80 -2.37
N GLY A 88 -26.48 16.31 -1.55
CA GLY A 88 -27.71 15.68 -2.04
C GLY A 88 -27.41 14.52 -3.00
N ALA A 89 -27.92 14.62 -4.23
CA ALA A 89 -27.68 13.65 -5.30
C ALA A 89 -26.44 13.95 -6.16
N SER A 90 -25.77 15.09 -5.95
CA SER A 90 -24.59 15.49 -6.72
C SER A 90 -23.32 14.90 -6.10
N GLU A 91 -22.41 14.44 -6.94
CA GLU A 91 -21.11 13.87 -6.56
C GLU A 91 -19.99 14.53 -7.35
N SER A 92 -18.84 14.76 -6.72
CA SER A 92 -17.63 15.15 -7.42
C SER A 92 -17.04 13.99 -8.24
N ASN A 93 -16.07 14.29 -9.09
CA ASN A 93 -15.13 13.27 -9.55
C ASN A 93 -14.43 12.58 -8.36
N LYS A 94 -13.94 11.36 -8.58
CA LYS A 94 -13.24 10.55 -7.57
C LYS A 94 -11.75 10.87 -7.56
N TRP A 95 -11.20 11.12 -6.38
CA TRP A 95 -9.79 10.84 -6.14
C TRP A 95 -9.60 9.34 -6.01
N SER A 96 -8.49 8.78 -6.49
CA SER A 96 -8.21 7.35 -6.46
C SER A 96 -6.77 7.07 -6.07
N LEU A 97 -6.59 6.03 -5.25
CA LEU A 97 -5.29 5.51 -4.83
C LEU A 97 -5.24 4.01 -5.07
N ASN A 98 -4.23 3.57 -5.82
CA ASN A 98 -3.92 2.16 -6.03
C ASN A 98 -2.77 1.75 -5.11
N LEU A 99 -3.06 0.86 -4.17
CA LEU A 99 -2.17 0.29 -3.18
C LEU A 99 -1.77 -1.15 -3.49
N THR A 100 -2.17 -1.67 -4.65
CA THR A 100 -1.81 -3.02 -5.09
C THR A 100 -0.28 -3.14 -5.15
N PRO A 101 0.34 -4.05 -4.37
CA PRO A 101 1.77 -4.30 -4.44
C PRO A 101 2.22 -4.67 -5.85
N VAL A 102 3.42 -4.23 -6.22
CA VAL A 102 4.03 -4.61 -7.50
C VAL A 102 4.50 -6.06 -7.41
N MET A 103 4.05 -6.86 -8.37
CA MET A 103 4.25 -8.31 -8.39
C MET A 103 5.37 -8.73 -9.33
N THR A 104 6.28 -9.53 -8.80
CA THR A 104 7.27 -10.30 -9.57
C THR A 104 6.94 -11.78 -9.39
N GLN A 105 6.34 -12.39 -10.41
CA GLN A 105 5.88 -13.79 -10.30
C GLN A 105 7.03 -14.80 -10.20
N THR A 106 8.13 -14.50 -10.87
CA THR A 106 9.34 -15.32 -10.86
C THR A 106 10.55 -14.41 -10.70
N LEU A 107 11.18 -14.47 -9.53
CA LEU A 107 12.50 -13.91 -9.25
C LEU A 107 13.47 -15.07 -9.08
N GLU A 108 14.58 -15.06 -9.81
CA GLU A 108 15.64 -16.04 -9.68
C GLU A 108 16.91 -15.36 -9.17
N VAL A 109 17.46 -15.90 -8.08
CA VAL A 109 18.67 -15.40 -7.43
C VAL A 109 19.47 -16.58 -6.88
N TRP A 110 20.79 -16.49 -6.90
CA TRP A 110 21.69 -17.61 -6.58
C TRP A 110 22.46 -17.38 -5.29
N GLY A 111 22.82 -18.44 -4.59
CA GLY A 111 23.76 -18.37 -3.47
C GLY A 111 25.09 -17.71 -3.85
N ILE A 112 25.70 -17.03 -2.90
CA ILE A 112 27.01 -16.37 -3.09
C ILE A 112 28.16 -17.35 -3.36
N SER A 113 27.97 -18.65 -3.09
CA SER A 113 28.91 -19.70 -3.46
C SER A 113 29.11 -19.85 -4.97
N GLU A 114 28.19 -19.34 -5.79
CA GLU A 114 28.24 -19.37 -7.25
C GLU A 114 28.26 -17.96 -7.86
N PRO A 115 29.36 -17.19 -7.71
CA PRO A 115 29.46 -15.85 -8.26
C PRO A 115 29.75 -15.93 -9.78
N SER A 116 28.73 -16.22 -10.57
CA SER A 116 28.77 -16.10 -12.04
C SER A 116 28.09 -14.79 -12.46
N PRO A 117 28.59 -14.07 -13.49
CA PRO A 117 27.91 -12.90 -14.03
C PRO A 117 26.48 -13.19 -14.53
N ASP A 118 26.18 -14.45 -14.86
CA ASP A 118 24.85 -14.89 -15.31
C ASP A 118 23.92 -15.34 -14.15
N ASN A 119 24.48 -15.48 -12.94
CA ASN A 119 23.80 -16.00 -11.75
C ASN A 119 23.85 -14.95 -10.62
N PRO A 120 23.01 -13.91 -10.67
CA PRO A 120 23.06 -12.83 -9.69
C PRO A 120 22.69 -13.33 -8.29
N SER A 121 23.53 -12.99 -7.30
CA SER A 121 23.34 -13.45 -5.92
C SER A 121 22.62 -12.46 -5.01
N SER A 122 22.17 -11.33 -5.56
CA SER A 122 21.45 -10.31 -4.81
C SER A 122 20.36 -9.66 -5.64
N PHE A 123 19.50 -8.90 -4.97
CA PHE A 123 18.45 -8.14 -5.62
C PHE A 123 18.12 -6.87 -4.83
N GLY A 124 17.50 -5.91 -5.51
CA GLY A 124 17.04 -4.64 -4.94
C GLY A 124 15.74 -4.18 -5.60
N PHE A 125 14.97 -3.41 -4.85
CA PHE A 125 13.68 -2.85 -5.28
C PHE A 125 13.87 -1.44 -5.82
N ASN A 126 13.42 -1.22 -7.04
CA ASN A 126 13.40 0.08 -7.68
C ASN A 126 12.25 0.94 -7.14
N THR A 127 12.30 2.24 -7.40
CA THR A 127 11.26 3.20 -6.96
C THR A 127 9.88 2.93 -7.55
N ASP A 128 9.82 2.30 -8.73
CA ASP A 128 8.58 1.87 -9.37
C ASP A 128 8.05 0.52 -8.83
N GLY A 129 8.77 -0.10 -7.89
CA GLY A 129 8.46 -1.37 -7.26
C GLY A 129 8.92 -2.62 -8.02
N THR A 130 9.56 -2.46 -9.19
CA THR A 130 10.19 -3.58 -9.89
C THR A 130 11.44 -4.05 -9.16
N ILE A 131 11.90 -5.26 -9.47
CA ILE A 131 13.09 -5.86 -8.86
C ILE A 131 14.19 -5.97 -9.91
N THR A 132 15.39 -5.55 -9.54
CA THR A 132 16.61 -5.80 -10.31
C THR A 132 17.50 -6.75 -9.53
N THR A 133 18.07 -7.75 -10.22
CA THR A 133 19.05 -8.68 -9.66
C THR A 133 20.47 -8.22 -9.96
N TYR A 134 21.40 -8.46 -9.04
CA TYR A 134 22.79 -8.00 -9.13
C TYR A 134 23.78 -9.12 -8.79
N SER A 135 24.94 -9.13 -9.46
CA SER A 135 26.11 -9.85 -8.97
C SER A 135 26.74 -9.11 -7.79
N ILE A 136 27.44 -9.82 -6.91
CA ILE A 136 28.13 -9.24 -5.75
C ILE A 136 29.41 -8.53 -6.20
N ASN A 137 29.31 -7.21 -6.40
CA ASN A 137 30.46 -6.35 -6.68
C ASN A 137 30.24 -4.94 -6.10
N ALA A 138 31.33 -4.21 -5.87
CA ALA A 138 31.30 -2.91 -5.21
C ALA A 138 30.43 -1.85 -5.92
N ALA A 139 30.30 -1.92 -7.25
CA ALA A 139 29.45 -0.99 -7.99
C ALA A 139 27.95 -1.22 -7.71
N ASN A 140 27.56 -2.45 -7.41
CA ASN A 140 26.18 -2.84 -7.15
C ASN A 140 25.75 -2.66 -5.69
N TYR A 141 26.69 -2.61 -4.74
CA TYR A 141 26.37 -2.62 -3.31
C TYR A 141 25.32 -1.57 -2.87
N PRO A 142 25.35 -0.31 -3.35
CA PRO A 142 24.34 0.68 -2.95
C PRO A 142 22.90 0.28 -3.36
N ALA A 143 22.75 -0.45 -4.46
CA ALA A 143 21.45 -0.83 -5.02
C ALA A 143 20.89 -2.13 -4.41
N MET A 144 21.75 -2.98 -3.83
CA MET A 144 21.33 -4.24 -3.22
C MET A 144 20.47 -4.00 -1.98
N ASP A 145 19.36 -4.73 -1.86
CA ASP A 145 18.54 -4.76 -0.65
C ASP A 145 18.70 -6.08 0.11
N TYR A 146 18.87 -7.20 -0.60
CA TYR A 146 19.13 -8.51 -0.02
C TYR A 146 20.10 -9.30 -0.89
N TYR A 147 20.84 -10.23 -0.29
CA TYR A 147 21.62 -11.25 -1.00
C TYR A 147 21.35 -12.64 -0.45
N MET A 148 21.70 -13.65 -1.23
CA MET A 148 21.56 -15.06 -0.89
C MET A 148 22.87 -15.61 -0.32
N GLU A 149 22.84 -16.03 0.93
CA GLU A 149 23.97 -16.59 1.66
C GLU A 149 23.83 -18.11 1.82
N ASP A 150 24.83 -18.84 1.37
CA ASP A 150 24.89 -20.31 1.41
C ASP A 150 26.30 -20.86 1.74
N THR A 151 27.23 -19.99 2.13
CA THR A 151 28.63 -20.32 2.43
C THR A 151 28.98 -20.29 3.91
N GLN A 152 28.41 -19.33 4.65
CA GLN A 152 28.75 -19.06 6.06
C GLN A 152 27.61 -19.39 7.03
N LEU A 153 26.38 -19.49 6.54
CA LEU A 153 25.20 -19.80 7.32
C LEU A 153 24.66 -21.19 6.95
N PRO A 154 23.94 -21.86 7.88
CA PRO A 154 23.33 -23.15 7.57
C PRO A 154 22.23 -22.99 6.51
N GLY A 155 22.37 -23.70 5.40
CA GLY A 155 21.41 -23.67 4.30
C GLY A 155 21.35 -22.32 3.57
N MET A 156 20.32 -22.15 2.75
CA MET A 156 20.10 -20.91 2.01
C MET A 156 19.45 -19.84 2.90
N ASN A 157 20.03 -18.65 2.96
CA ASN A 157 19.54 -17.54 3.75
C ASN A 157 19.36 -16.29 2.89
N ILE A 158 18.31 -15.52 3.15
CA ILE A 158 18.21 -14.14 2.68
C ILE A 158 18.83 -13.22 3.74
N VAL A 159 19.76 -12.36 3.33
CA VAL A 159 20.60 -11.58 4.25
C VAL A 159 20.71 -10.13 3.83
N ASN A 160 20.78 -9.24 4.82
CA ASN A 160 21.09 -7.83 4.66
C ASN A 160 22.53 -7.61 4.16
N PRO A 161 22.75 -6.93 3.03
CA PRO A 161 24.09 -6.53 2.59
C PRO A 161 24.84 -5.67 3.61
N GLY A 162 24.12 -4.94 4.48
CA GLY A 162 24.71 -4.13 5.55
C GLY A 162 25.53 -4.94 6.56
N ASP A 163 25.17 -6.20 6.82
CA ASP A 163 25.92 -7.09 7.73
C ASP A 163 27.35 -7.38 7.24
N ARG A 164 27.58 -7.24 5.93
CA ARG A 164 28.89 -7.38 5.28
C ARG A 164 29.61 -6.03 5.11
N GLY A 165 28.99 -4.92 5.52
CA GLY A 165 29.48 -3.57 5.28
C GLY A 165 29.44 -3.14 3.81
N TRP A 166 28.65 -3.81 2.97
CA TRP A 166 28.54 -3.47 1.55
C TRP A 166 27.73 -2.20 1.32
N ASN A 167 26.72 -1.96 2.14
CA ASN A 167 25.99 -0.70 2.20
C ASN A 167 25.58 -0.38 3.65
N ALA A 168 24.86 0.72 3.84
CA ALA A 168 24.44 1.20 5.16
C ALA A 168 22.99 0.82 5.53
N LYS A 169 22.33 -0.03 4.73
CA LYS A 169 20.91 -0.36 4.92
C LYS A 169 20.72 -1.30 6.10
N GLY A 170 19.61 -1.14 6.80
CA GLY A 170 19.17 -1.97 7.93
C GLY A 170 18.11 -3.01 7.56
N ASN A 171 18.06 -3.41 6.29
CA ASN A 171 17.01 -4.29 5.78
C ASN A 171 16.95 -5.61 6.58
N ALA A 172 15.74 -6.08 6.86
CA ALA A 172 15.54 -7.27 7.66
C ALA A 172 14.40 -8.12 7.09
N ALA A 173 14.32 -9.37 7.51
CA ALA A 173 13.29 -10.31 7.09
C ALA A 173 12.68 -11.03 8.29
N LYS A 174 11.47 -11.55 8.12
CA LYS A 174 10.78 -12.35 9.13
C LYS A 174 9.94 -13.42 8.45
N ALA A 175 10.00 -14.65 8.94
CA ALA A 175 9.13 -15.71 8.45
C ALA A 175 7.65 -15.42 8.79
N ALA A 176 6.79 -15.44 7.78
CA ALA A 176 5.33 -15.48 7.93
C ALA A 176 4.80 -16.93 8.05
N GLY A 177 5.69 -17.92 7.87
CA GLY A 177 5.39 -19.35 7.94
C GLY A 177 5.29 -20.02 6.57
N THR A 178 4.97 -21.31 6.55
CA THR A 178 4.67 -22.05 5.30
C THR A 178 3.19 -21.88 5.00
N THR A 179 2.86 -21.00 4.06
CA THR A 179 1.47 -20.60 3.79
C THR A 179 1.27 -20.19 2.32
N ASP A 180 0.03 -19.92 1.96
CA ASP A 180 -0.31 -19.34 0.67
C ASP A 180 0.17 -17.91 0.58
N PHE A 181 0.67 -17.53 -0.60
CA PHE A 181 1.26 -16.21 -0.79
C PHE A 181 0.25 -15.10 -0.49
N ASP A 182 -1.01 -15.29 -0.88
CA ASP A 182 -2.09 -14.33 -0.67
C ASP A 182 -2.71 -14.37 0.73
N ALA A 183 -2.38 -15.37 1.56
CA ALA A 183 -2.81 -15.37 2.96
C ALA A 183 -2.07 -14.30 3.79
N ALA A 184 -0.84 -13.97 3.41
CA ALA A 184 -0.02 -12.94 4.03
C ALA A 184 -0.33 -11.56 3.40
N THR A 185 -1.44 -10.93 3.81
CA THR A 185 -1.92 -9.66 3.25
C THR A 185 -1.40 -8.42 3.96
N ILE A 186 -0.77 -8.58 5.12
CA ILE A 186 -0.16 -7.52 5.92
C ILE A 186 1.14 -8.05 6.52
N ALA A 187 2.23 -7.30 6.37
CA ALA A 187 3.49 -7.63 7.05
C ALA A 187 3.33 -7.51 8.56
N ASP A 188 4.07 -8.27 9.34
CA ASP A 188 4.08 -8.10 10.81
C ASP A 188 4.55 -6.71 11.21
N ALA A 189 4.07 -6.23 12.36
CA ALA A 189 4.52 -4.98 12.96
C ALA A 189 6.05 -4.95 13.12
N PRO A 190 6.70 -3.77 13.03
CA PRO A 190 8.13 -3.64 13.20
C PRO A 190 8.59 -4.22 14.55
N GLY A 191 9.24 -5.38 14.48
CA GLY A 191 9.59 -6.16 15.67
C GLY A 191 9.83 -7.63 15.35
N GLY A 192 10.95 -8.15 15.85
CA GLY A 192 11.34 -9.55 15.63
C GLY A 192 11.74 -9.88 14.19
N TYR A 193 12.03 -8.87 13.36
CA TYR A 193 12.72 -9.06 12.09
C TYR A 193 14.22 -9.26 12.35
N THR A 194 14.89 -10.05 11.51
CA THR A 194 16.32 -10.33 11.60
C THR A 194 17.01 -9.99 10.29
N THR A 195 18.27 -9.55 10.35
CA THR A 195 19.06 -9.24 9.15
C THR A 195 19.50 -10.50 8.39
N GLN A 196 19.32 -11.68 8.99
CA GLN A 196 19.61 -12.99 8.42
C GLN A 196 18.41 -13.90 8.64
N GLN A 197 17.89 -14.49 7.57
CA GLN A 197 16.71 -15.34 7.64
C GLN A 197 16.88 -16.58 6.76
N GLN A 198 16.88 -17.76 7.39
CA GLN A 198 16.95 -19.03 6.67
C GLN A 198 15.67 -19.27 5.86
N LEU A 199 15.87 -19.66 4.61
CA LEU A 199 14.80 -19.93 3.64
C LEU A 199 14.42 -21.41 3.64
N ALA A 200 13.13 -21.67 3.49
CA ALA A 200 12.54 -22.98 3.32
C ALA A 200 11.58 -22.95 2.13
N VAL A 201 11.57 -24.01 1.33
CA VAL A 201 10.64 -24.16 0.20
C VAL A 201 9.20 -24.11 0.72
N GLY A 202 8.35 -23.31 0.07
CA GLY A 202 6.98 -23.05 0.49
C GLY A 202 6.84 -21.97 1.57
N GLY A 203 7.94 -21.54 2.18
CA GLY A 203 7.96 -20.46 3.17
C GLY A 203 7.62 -19.11 2.55
N VAL A 204 6.81 -18.32 3.27
CA VAL A 204 6.54 -16.91 3.00
C VAL A 204 7.30 -16.08 4.03
N TYR A 205 7.92 -14.99 3.57
CA TYR A 205 8.75 -14.11 4.37
C TYR A 205 8.33 -12.67 4.15
N PHE A 206 8.14 -11.92 5.23
CA PHE A 206 8.05 -10.47 5.18
C PHE A 206 9.45 -9.89 5.05
N LEU A 207 9.58 -8.90 4.18
CA LEU A 207 10.80 -8.15 3.93
C LEU A 207 10.55 -6.71 4.36
N TRP A 208 11.35 -6.21 5.29
CA TRP A 208 11.33 -4.83 5.73
C TRP A 208 12.56 -4.11 5.19
N LEU A 209 12.32 -3.12 4.33
CA LEU A 209 13.35 -2.32 3.70
C LEU A 209 13.59 -1.04 4.50
N ASP A 210 14.39 -1.14 5.56
CA ASP A 210 14.94 0.00 6.30
C ASP A 210 16.18 0.52 5.58
N ARG A 211 15.97 1.37 4.56
CA ARG A 211 17.04 1.87 3.70
C ARG A 211 17.96 2.88 4.39
N THR A 212 17.48 3.48 5.48
CA THR A 212 18.17 4.51 6.27
C THR A 212 18.80 3.99 7.56
N ASN A 213 18.51 2.73 7.91
CA ASN A 213 18.94 2.06 9.14
C ASN A 213 18.62 2.88 10.39
N ASN A 214 17.38 3.37 10.46
CA ASN A 214 16.91 4.29 11.50
C ASN A 214 15.76 3.71 12.33
N ASN A 215 15.53 2.40 12.25
CA ASN A 215 14.32 1.73 12.73
C ASN A 215 13.09 2.19 11.94
N TRP A 216 11.92 1.69 12.31
CA TRP A 216 10.72 1.91 11.53
C TRP A 216 10.37 3.39 11.39
N ASP A 217 10.14 3.82 10.15
CA ASP A 217 9.50 5.08 9.85
C ASP A 217 8.58 5.01 8.61
N VAL A 218 7.98 6.16 8.25
CA VAL A 218 7.05 6.29 7.12
C VAL A 218 7.73 6.29 5.75
N THR A 219 9.05 6.19 5.69
CA THR A 219 9.85 6.12 4.46
C THR A 219 10.28 4.70 4.12
N ASP A 220 10.19 3.79 5.09
CA ASP A 220 10.43 2.36 4.88
C ASP A 220 9.42 1.72 3.94
N ASN A 221 9.80 0.62 3.32
CA ASN A 221 8.86 -0.18 2.54
C ASN A 221 8.80 -1.62 3.01
N PHE A 222 7.70 -2.28 2.67
CA PHE A 222 7.48 -3.68 2.98
C PHE A 222 7.25 -4.49 1.72
N ALA A 223 7.70 -5.74 1.76
CA ALA A 223 7.44 -6.74 0.75
C ALA A 223 7.12 -8.10 1.39
N LYS A 224 6.61 -9.02 0.58
CA LYS A 224 6.60 -10.45 0.90
C LYS A 224 7.27 -11.24 -0.22
N ALA A 225 7.94 -12.32 0.15
CA ALA A 225 8.52 -13.28 -0.77
C ALA A 225 8.08 -14.70 -0.39
N LYS A 226 7.60 -15.48 -1.36
CA LYS A 226 7.40 -16.93 -1.23
C LYS A 226 8.50 -17.67 -1.94
N VAL A 227 9.18 -18.56 -1.23
CA VAL A 227 10.19 -19.44 -1.82
C VAL A 227 9.47 -20.56 -2.56
N VAL A 228 9.55 -20.55 -3.90
CA VAL A 228 8.93 -21.55 -4.77
C VAL A 228 9.80 -22.80 -4.86
N SER A 229 11.11 -22.62 -5.00
CA SER A 229 12.07 -23.73 -5.00
C SER A 229 13.48 -23.29 -4.60
N ILE A 230 14.26 -24.23 -4.07
CA ILE A 230 15.70 -24.11 -3.88
C ILE A 230 16.33 -25.32 -4.59
N GLN A 231 17.12 -25.09 -5.63
CA GLN A 231 17.76 -26.11 -6.45
C GLN A 231 19.27 -25.85 -6.52
N GLY A 232 20.05 -26.58 -5.71
CA GLY A 232 21.44 -26.22 -5.48
C GLY A 232 21.52 -24.82 -4.86
N THR A 233 22.21 -23.91 -5.56
CA THR A 233 22.38 -22.50 -5.18
C THR A 233 21.22 -21.62 -5.66
N LYS A 234 20.42 -22.06 -6.63
CA LYS A 234 19.35 -21.27 -7.24
C LYS A 234 18.12 -21.23 -6.35
N VAL A 235 17.65 -20.04 -6.05
CA VAL A 235 16.39 -19.77 -5.36
C VAL A 235 15.41 -19.13 -6.35
N THR A 236 14.22 -19.72 -6.45
CA THR A 236 13.11 -19.13 -7.21
C THR A 236 12.06 -18.64 -6.23
N MET A 237 11.65 -17.38 -6.37
CA MET A 237 10.68 -16.73 -5.48
C MET A 237 9.57 -16.02 -6.25
N GLN A 238 8.39 -15.97 -5.64
CA GLN A 238 7.34 -15.00 -5.97
C GLN A 238 7.44 -13.84 -4.99
N VAL A 239 7.42 -12.58 -5.47
CA VAL A 239 7.63 -11.39 -4.62
C VAL A 239 6.57 -10.32 -4.89
N ALA A 240 6.12 -9.66 -3.83
CA ALA A 240 5.21 -8.52 -3.87
C ALA A 240 5.80 -7.35 -3.08
N TYR A 241 5.81 -6.14 -3.65
CA TYR A 241 6.38 -4.94 -3.02
C TYR A 241 5.39 -3.81 -2.86
N GLN A 242 5.27 -3.27 -1.65
CA GLN A 242 4.46 -2.10 -1.33
C GLN A 242 5.26 -0.81 -1.55
N LYS A 243 4.81 0.01 -2.51
CA LYS A 243 5.47 1.26 -2.88
C LYS A 243 5.21 2.40 -1.91
N VAL A 244 4.10 2.36 -1.19
CA VAL A 244 3.76 3.39 -0.21
C VAL A 244 4.62 3.21 1.02
N GLY A 245 5.39 4.26 1.35
CA GLY A 245 6.26 4.28 2.52
C GLY A 245 5.48 4.11 3.83
N GLY A 246 6.07 3.40 4.79
CA GLY A 246 5.52 3.03 6.08
C GLY A 246 4.39 2.01 6.04
N LEU A 247 3.76 1.77 4.89
CA LEU A 247 2.56 0.94 4.79
C LEU A 247 2.91 -0.55 4.69
N ARG A 248 2.36 -1.37 5.58
CA ARG A 248 2.63 -2.82 5.64
C ARG A 248 1.71 -3.67 4.77
N TRP A 249 0.85 -3.06 3.96
CA TRP A 249 -0.17 -3.78 3.21
C TRP A 249 0.42 -4.49 2.00
N LEU A 250 0.21 -5.80 1.96
CA LEU A 250 0.75 -6.74 0.96
C LEU A 250 -0.37 -7.55 0.28
N LYS A 251 -1.57 -6.97 0.21
CA LYS A 251 -2.74 -7.59 -0.43
C LYS A 251 -2.62 -7.53 -1.95
N THR A 252 -2.47 -8.69 -2.57
CA THR A 252 -2.20 -8.86 -4.00
C THR A 252 -3.44 -9.30 -4.79
N ASN A 253 -4.36 -10.00 -4.13
CA ASN A 253 -5.63 -10.49 -4.69
C ASN A 253 -6.84 -9.95 -3.93
#